data_AF-A0A7Y3ADH6-F1
#
_entry.id   AF-A0A7Y3ADH6-F1
#
_cell.length_a   1.000
_cell.length_b   1.000
_cell.length_c   1.000
_cell.angle_alpha   90.00
_cell.angle_beta   90.00
_cell.angle_gamma   90.00
#
_symmetry.space_group_name_H-M   'P 1'
#
loop_
_entity.id
_entity.type
_entity.pdbx_description
1 polymer ?
#
loop_
_entity_poly.entity_id
_entity_poly.type
_entity_poly.pdbx_seq_one_letter_code
_entity_poly.pdbx_strand_id
1 'polypeptide(L)'
;VRVPYSQVVSQTPETVYLPFWRIEVETRGIRMQTFADFLKVTNQPVMVKAQHDDTNLEFWIPAVKLRPKIFLKLAKSATLSQEKYPEGAQKLSKPLIPITMPLKEAIQSLKSIVAETTVNRKDVLPQLPNLSISVTRSSLAFLPFENTGHDLVQEHSALSVATSVVQHGRKL
;
A
#
# COMPACT_ATOMS: atom_id res chain seq x y z
N VAL A 1 0.50 21.25 -7.32
CA VAL A 1 1.38 20.78 -6.22
C VAL A 1 2.24 19.67 -6.76
N ARG A 2 3.58 19.73 -6.60
CA ARG A 2 4.47 18.62 -6.98
C ARG A 2 4.42 17.55 -5.89
N VAL A 3 4.15 16.32 -6.27
CA VAL A 3 4.14 15.18 -5.34
C VAL A 3 5.53 14.54 -5.34
N PRO A 4 6.18 14.34 -4.17
CA PRO A 4 7.42 13.58 -4.09
C PRO A 4 7.25 12.17 -4.66
N TYR A 5 8.25 11.66 -5.35
CA TYR A 5 8.19 10.31 -5.91
C TYR A 5 9.53 9.57 -5.75
N SER A 6 9.44 8.25 -5.78
CA SER A 6 10.58 7.34 -5.76
C SER A 6 10.28 6.10 -6.59
N GLN A 7 11.32 5.46 -7.09
CA GLN A 7 11.22 4.18 -7.77
C GLN A 7 12.18 3.19 -7.11
N VAL A 8 11.64 2.05 -6.69
CA VAL A 8 12.44 0.96 -6.13
C VAL A 8 13.18 0.26 -7.28
N VAL A 9 14.45 -0.06 -7.09
CA VAL A 9 15.26 -0.68 -8.14
C VAL A 9 14.80 -2.12 -8.35
N SER A 10 14.51 -2.48 -9.59
CA SER A 10 14.22 -3.86 -9.95
C SER A 10 15.47 -4.73 -10.01
N GLN A 11 15.30 -6.01 -9.68
CA GLN A 11 16.28 -7.08 -9.80
C GLN A 11 16.16 -7.84 -11.14
N THR A 12 15.13 -7.57 -11.95
CA THR A 12 14.80 -8.30 -13.18
C THR A 12 14.74 -7.38 -14.40
N PRO A 13 14.99 -7.89 -15.62
CA PRO A 13 14.82 -7.08 -16.85
C PRO A 13 13.36 -6.90 -17.26
N GLU A 14 12.48 -7.86 -16.94
CA GLU A 14 11.06 -7.87 -17.33
C GLU A 14 10.16 -7.20 -16.28
N THR A 15 10.57 -6.02 -15.81
CA THR A 15 9.84 -5.27 -14.80
C THR A 15 8.70 -4.45 -15.38
N VAL A 16 7.57 -4.47 -14.68
CA VAL A 16 6.51 -3.47 -14.79
C VAL A 16 6.43 -2.70 -13.48
N TYR A 17 6.55 -1.37 -13.56
CA TYR A 17 6.42 -0.52 -12.39
C TYR A 17 4.96 -0.14 -12.14
N LEU A 18 4.43 -0.59 -10.99
CA LEU A 18 3.11 -0.20 -10.50
C LEU A 18 3.23 0.95 -9.51
N PRO A 19 2.46 2.04 -9.69
CA PRO A 19 2.49 3.16 -8.76
C PRO A 19 1.63 2.87 -7.53
N PHE A 20 2.15 3.24 -6.37
CA PHE A 20 1.49 3.21 -5.07
C PHE A 20 1.61 4.58 -4.40
N TRP A 21 0.53 5.05 -3.80
CA TRP A 21 0.58 6.11 -2.80
C TRP A 21 1.15 5.55 -1.51
N ARG A 22 2.24 6.14 -1.03
CA ARG A 22 2.72 5.97 0.34
C ARG A 22 2.16 7.11 1.17
N ILE A 23 1.39 6.77 2.20
CA ILE A 23 0.69 7.74 3.03
C ILE A 23 1.05 7.48 4.48
N GLU A 24 1.90 8.33 5.05
CA GLU A 24 2.17 8.36 6.47
C GLU A 24 1.02 9.08 7.17
N VAL A 25 0.61 8.55 8.32
CA VAL A 25 -0.59 9.04 9.00
C VAL A 25 -0.37 9.23 10.50
N GLU A 26 -1.22 10.08 11.07
CA GLU A 26 -1.48 10.15 12.49
C GLU A 26 -2.93 9.73 12.74
N THR A 27 -3.14 8.93 13.79
CA THR A 27 -4.47 8.42 14.15
C THR A 27 -4.93 8.92 15.51
N ARG A 28 -6.24 9.17 15.65
CA ARG A 28 -6.91 9.46 16.94
C ARG A 28 -8.08 8.51 17.16
N GLY A 29 -8.48 8.32 18.41
CA GLY A 29 -9.54 7.40 18.83
C GLY A 29 -9.05 5.95 18.98
N ILE A 30 -8.42 5.41 17.94
CA ILE A 30 -7.65 4.16 18.01
C ILE A 30 -6.19 4.51 17.72
N ARG A 31 -5.29 4.21 18.66
CA ARG A 31 -3.86 4.53 18.51
C ARG A 31 -3.18 3.55 17.56
N MET A 32 -2.79 4.03 16.40
CA MET A 32 -1.97 3.35 15.39
C MET A 32 -0.93 4.33 14.83
N GLN A 33 0.13 4.58 15.59
CA GLN A 33 1.20 5.51 15.17
C GLN A 33 2.34 4.76 14.48
N THR A 34 2.65 3.56 14.97
CA THR A 34 3.74 2.73 14.47
C THR A 34 3.19 1.56 13.66
N PHE A 35 4.05 0.91 12.89
CA PHE A 35 3.70 -0.32 12.20
C PHE A 35 3.35 -1.42 13.22
N ALA A 36 4.04 -1.49 14.35
CA ALA A 36 3.70 -2.40 15.44
C ALA A 36 2.28 -2.19 15.98
N ASP A 37 1.86 -0.94 16.21
CA ASP A 37 0.51 -0.63 16.66
C ASP A 37 -0.52 -1.14 15.64
N PHE A 38 -0.28 -0.90 14.35
CA PHE A 38 -1.16 -1.36 13.28
C PHE A 38 -1.29 -2.89 13.24
N LEU A 39 -0.18 -3.63 13.39
CA LEU A 39 -0.19 -5.09 13.45
C LEU A 39 -0.98 -5.60 14.67
N LYS A 40 -0.80 -4.97 15.84
CA LYS A 40 -1.51 -5.31 17.09
C LYS A 40 -3.01 -5.03 16.97
N VAL A 41 -3.40 -3.82 16.55
CA VAL A 41 -4.81 -3.41 16.41
C VAL A 41 -5.54 -4.28 15.40
N THR A 42 -4.91 -4.60 14.28
CA THR A 42 -5.53 -5.46 13.25
C THR A 42 -5.41 -6.96 13.55
N ASN A 43 -4.78 -7.32 14.67
CA ASN A 43 -4.57 -8.69 15.15
C ASN A 43 -3.90 -9.60 14.10
N GLN A 44 -2.79 -9.13 13.51
CA GLN A 44 -2.07 -9.93 12.51
C GLN A 44 -1.36 -11.13 13.16
N PRO A 45 -1.34 -12.31 12.51
CA PRO A 45 -0.65 -13.50 13.01
C PRO A 45 0.84 -13.45 12.70
N VAL A 46 1.52 -12.37 13.10
CA VAL A 46 2.96 -12.17 12.89
C VAL A 46 3.63 -11.76 14.20
N MET A 47 4.88 -12.15 14.37
CA MET A 47 5.67 -11.73 15.53
C MET A 47 6.04 -10.25 15.38
N VAL A 48 5.58 -9.41 16.32
CA VAL A 48 6.01 -8.02 16.39
C VAL A 48 7.46 -7.98 16.90
N LYS A 49 8.35 -7.40 16.11
CA LYS A 49 9.76 -7.20 16.44
C LYS A 49 9.98 -5.76 16.94
N ALA A 50 11.03 -5.52 17.71
CA ALA A 50 11.38 -4.18 18.21
C ALA A 50 11.48 -3.13 17.08
N GLN A 51 12.01 -3.50 15.91
CA GLN A 51 12.09 -2.61 14.75
C GLN A 51 10.72 -2.06 14.31
N HIS A 52 9.62 -2.80 14.51
CA HIS A 52 8.29 -2.37 14.12
C HIS A 52 7.75 -1.24 15.02
N ASP A 53 8.26 -1.11 16.25
CA ASP A 53 7.86 -0.05 17.17
C ASP A 53 8.52 1.29 16.78
N ASP A 54 9.64 1.26 16.04
CA ASP A 54 10.33 2.46 15.53
C ASP A 54 9.90 2.85 14.11
N THR A 55 9.23 1.95 13.39
CA THR A 55 8.69 2.21 12.04
C THR A 55 7.36 2.96 12.12
N ASN A 56 7.28 4.17 11.55
CA ASN A 56 6.02 4.89 11.40
C ASN A 56 5.02 4.12 10.54
N LEU A 57 3.73 4.20 10.86
CA LEU A 57 2.69 3.60 10.02
C LEU A 57 2.55 4.33 8.68
N GLU A 58 2.89 3.63 7.60
CA GLU A 58 2.55 4.04 6.24
C GLU A 58 1.51 3.10 5.61
N PHE A 59 0.50 3.69 4.97
CA PHE A 59 -0.40 2.96 4.08
C PHE A 59 0.15 2.96 2.66
N TRP A 60 0.19 1.78 2.05
CA TRP A 60 0.63 1.57 0.67
C TRP A 60 -0.58 1.24 -0.20
N ILE A 61 -1.05 2.22 -0.98
CA ILE A 61 -2.31 2.15 -1.70
C ILE A 61 -2.03 2.16 -3.20
N PRO A 62 -2.53 1.20 -4.00
CA PRO A 62 -2.37 1.24 -5.45
C PRO A 62 -2.84 2.59 -6.00
N ALA A 63 -2.05 3.24 -6.85
CA ALA A 63 -2.40 4.53 -7.46
C ALA A 63 -3.12 4.35 -8.82
N VAL A 64 -3.68 3.16 -9.05
CA VAL A 64 -4.41 2.75 -10.25
C VAL A 64 -5.84 2.36 -9.88
N LYS A 65 -6.82 2.75 -10.71
CA LYS A 65 -8.20 2.32 -10.52
C LYS A 65 -8.34 0.83 -10.77
N LEU A 66 -8.77 0.11 -9.73
CA LEU A 66 -8.98 -1.34 -9.73
C LEU A 66 -10.40 -1.65 -9.24
N ARG A 67 -10.86 -2.87 -9.51
CA ARG A 67 -12.12 -3.36 -8.91
C ARG A 67 -11.98 -3.35 -7.37
N PRO A 68 -13.01 -2.93 -6.60
CA PRO A 68 -12.89 -2.68 -5.16
C PRO A 68 -12.28 -3.84 -4.35
N LYS A 69 -12.68 -5.09 -4.63
CA LYS A 69 -12.16 -6.27 -3.93
C LYS A 69 -10.66 -6.49 -4.17
N ILE A 70 -10.18 -6.22 -5.39
CA ILE A 70 -8.76 -6.38 -5.73
C ILE A 70 -7.97 -5.21 -5.15
N PHE A 71 -8.51 -3.99 -5.27
CA PHE A 71 -7.94 -2.79 -4.67
C PHE A 71 -7.65 -2.97 -3.16
N LEU A 72 -8.65 -3.39 -2.37
CA LEU A 72 -8.50 -3.55 -0.92
C LEU A 72 -7.50 -4.65 -0.56
N LYS A 73 -7.51 -5.78 -1.29
CA LYS A 73 -6.53 -6.85 -1.09
C LYS A 73 -5.11 -6.40 -1.38
N LEU A 74 -4.92 -5.68 -2.49
CA LEU A 74 -3.60 -5.20 -2.90
C LEU A 74 -3.07 -4.15 -1.92
N ALA A 75 -3.92 -3.21 -1.48
CA ALA A 75 -3.57 -2.20 -0.48
C ALA A 75 -3.24 -2.81 0.89
N LYS A 76 -4.05 -3.79 1.35
CA LYS A 76 -3.78 -4.56 2.58
C LYS A 76 -2.40 -5.22 2.50
N SER A 77 -2.18 -6.03 1.48
CA SER A 77 -0.96 -6.83 1.37
C SER A 77 0.29 -5.96 1.19
N ALA A 78 0.19 -4.84 0.47
CA ALA A 78 1.27 -3.88 0.34
C ALA A 78 1.57 -3.17 1.67
N THR A 79 0.54 -2.73 2.40
CA THR A 79 0.69 -2.07 3.71
C THR A 79 1.33 -3.01 4.74
N LEU A 80 0.94 -4.29 4.75
CA LEU A 80 1.54 -5.33 5.61
C LEU A 80 2.98 -5.69 5.20
N SER A 81 3.42 -5.30 4.00
CA SER A 81 4.76 -5.58 3.48
C SER A 81 5.64 -4.33 3.43
N GLN A 82 5.25 -3.23 4.08
CA GLN A 82 5.93 -1.92 3.93
C GLN A 82 7.43 -1.95 4.24
N GLU A 83 7.85 -2.75 5.23
CA GLU A 83 9.27 -2.90 5.60
C GLU A 83 10.08 -3.76 4.64
N LYS A 84 9.43 -4.48 3.72
CA LYS A 84 10.11 -5.33 2.73
C LYS A 84 10.58 -4.55 1.52
N TYR A 85 10.02 -3.37 1.27
CA TYR A 85 10.38 -2.56 0.12
C TYR A 85 11.67 -1.80 0.40
N PRO A 86 12.73 -1.99 -0.41
CA PRO A 86 13.93 -1.17 -0.33
C PRO A 86 13.61 0.31 -0.57
N GLU A 87 14.49 1.19 -0.11
CA GLU A 87 14.40 2.60 -0.47
C GLU A 87 14.50 2.80 -1.98
N GLY A 88 13.62 3.65 -2.52
CA GLY A 88 13.62 3.99 -3.94
C GLY A 88 14.50 5.20 -4.24
N ALA A 89 15.04 5.25 -5.46
CA ALA A 89 15.74 6.42 -5.96
C ALA A 89 14.76 7.43 -6.56
N GLN A 90 15.10 8.73 -6.56
CA GLN A 90 14.37 9.77 -7.29
C GLN A 90 14.65 9.68 -8.79
N LYS A 91 14.26 8.56 -9.41
CA LYS A 91 14.40 8.28 -10.83
C LYS A 91 13.12 7.65 -11.34
N LEU A 92 12.78 7.89 -12.60
CA LEU A 92 11.67 7.24 -13.29
C LEU A 92 12.20 6.59 -14.57
N SER A 93 12.23 5.27 -14.60
CA SER A 93 12.48 4.51 -15.83
C SER A 93 11.14 4.16 -16.48
N LYS A 94 11.01 4.50 -17.77
CA LYS A 94 9.85 4.10 -18.57
C LYS A 94 10.01 2.65 -19.05
N PRO A 95 8.90 1.92 -19.30
CA PRO A 95 7.50 2.35 -19.20
C PRO A 95 6.94 2.28 -17.76
N LEU A 96 6.14 3.29 -17.39
CA LEU A 96 5.41 3.33 -16.11
C LEU A 96 3.92 3.11 -16.34
N ILE A 97 3.26 2.44 -15.41
CA ILE A 97 1.80 2.38 -15.39
C ILE A 97 1.26 3.75 -14.97
N PRO A 98 0.26 4.31 -15.69
CA PRO A 98 -0.30 5.62 -15.38
C PRO A 98 -0.96 5.64 -14.00
N ILE A 99 -0.90 6.79 -13.35
CA ILE A 99 -1.62 7.05 -12.10
C ILE A 99 -3.05 7.45 -12.47
N THR A 100 -4.00 6.55 -12.23
CA THR A 100 -5.43 6.79 -12.54
C THR A 100 -6.28 7.02 -11.29
N MET A 101 -5.71 6.85 -10.10
CA MET A 101 -6.36 7.15 -8.82
C MET A 101 -5.69 8.34 -8.11
N PRO A 102 -6.40 9.47 -7.94
CA PRO A 102 -5.89 10.62 -7.20
C PRO A 102 -5.64 10.32 -5.71
N LEU A 103 -4.68 11.04 -5.10
CA LEU A 103 -4.36 10.93 -3.67
C LEU A 103 -5.61 11.11 -2.77
N LYS A 104 -6.52 12.03 -3.11
CA LYS A 104 -7.74 12.26 -2.32
C LYS A 104 -8.62 11.01 -2.24
N GLU A 105 -8.76 10.27 -3.34
CA GLU A 105 -9.51 9.01 -3.36
C GLU A 105 -8.78 7.94 -2.52
N ALA A 106 -7.44 7.87 -2.62
CA ALA A 106 -6.64 6.97 -1.81
C ALA A 106 -6.82 7.24 -0.30
N ILE A 107 -6.81 8.50 0.14
CA ILE A 107 -7.03 8.89 1.54
C ILE A 107 -8.43 8.46 2.03
N GLN A 108 -9.46 8.61 1.21
CA GLN A 108 -10.83 8.19 1.57
C GLN A 108 -10.93 6.68 1.83
N SER A 109 -10.02 5.88 1.27
CA SER A 109 -10.00 4.42 1.43
C SER A 109 -9.33 3.91 2.70
N LEU A 110 -8.62 4.76 3.46
CA LEU A 110 -7.78 4.33 4.59
C LEU A 110 -8.54 3.50 5.63
N LYS A 111 -9.74 3.92 6.04
CA LYS A 111 -10.57 3.16 6.98
C LYS A 111 -11.00 1.79 6.42
N SER A 112 -11.29 1.72 5.11
CA SER A 112 -11.62 0.47 4.44
C SER A 112 -10.43 -0.49 4.41
N ILE A 113 -9.21 0.04 4.28
CA ILE A 113 -7.99 -0.77 4.34
C ILE A 113 -7.76 -1.29 5.76
N VAL A 114 -7.97 -0.48 6.80
CA VAL A 114 -7.93 -0.95 8.20
C VAL A 114 -8.95 -2.07 8.42
N ALA A 115 -10.19 -1.88 7.95
CA ALA A 115 -11.25 -2.88 8.04
C ALA A 115 -10.89 -4.20 7.33
N GLU A 116 -10.33 -4.12 6.12
CA GLU A 116 -9.91 -5.30 5.35
C GLU A 116 -8.69 -6.00 5.97
N THR A 117 -7.80 -5.23 6.59
CA THR A 117 -6.59 -5.75 7.23
C THR A 117 -6.92 -6.50 8.51
N THR A 118 -7.93 -6.04 9.25
CA THR A 118 -8.38 -6.64 10.51
C THR A 118 -8.73 -8.13 10.38
N VAL A 119 -8.08 -8.96 11.22
CA VAL A 119 -8.41 -10.38 11.39
C VAL A 119 -9.65 -10.55 12.27
N ASN A 120 -9.67 -9.94 13.46
CA ASN A 120 -10.86 -9.97 14.33
C ASN A 120 -11.82 -8.81 14.04
N ARG A 121 -12.64 -8.98 13.00
CA ARG A 121 -13.60 -7.95 12.55
C ARG A 121 -14.59 -7.52 13.64
N LYS A 122 -14.93 -8.40 14.59
CA LYS A 122 -15.90 -8.08 15.66
C LYS A 122 -15.39 -7.02 16.63
N ASP A 123 -14.07 -6.94 16.83
CA ASP A 123 -13.48 -6.02 17.81
C ASP A 123 -13.18 -4.67 17.19
N VAL A 124 -12.66 -4.65 15.95
CA VAL A 124 -12.18 -3.41 15.31
C VAL A 124 -13.29 -2.68 14.55
N LEU A 125 -14.18 -3.39 13.84
CA LEU A 125 -15.22 -2.73 13.02
C LEU A 125 -16.12 -1.79 13.84
N PRO A 126 -16.57 -2.14 15.07
CA PRO A 126 -17.37 -1.23 15.89
C PRO A 126 -16.61 0.04 16.31
N GLN A 127 -15.27 0.01 16.33
CA GLN A 127 -14.43 1.13 16.73
C GLN A 127 -14.04 2.04 15.55
N LEU A 128 -14.15 1.58 14.30
CA LEU A 128 -13.83 2.35 13.09
C LEU A 128 -14.51 3.72 12.95
N PRO A 129 -15.76 3.93 13.43
CA PRO A 129 -16.37 5.26 13.45
C PRO A 129 -15.55 6.27 14.26
N ASN A 130 -14.95 5.82 15.38
CA ASN A 130 -14.15 6.66 16.28
C ASN A 130 -12.71 6.87 15.80
N LEU A 131 -12.23 6.05 14.87
CA LEU A 131 -10.93 6.22 14.24
C LEU A 131 -10.93 7.50 13.38
N SER A 132 -10.08 8.46 13.71
CA SER A 132 -9.75 9.58 12.84
C SER A 132 -8.35 9.38 12.29
N ILE A 133 -8.15 9.63 10.99
CA ILE A 133 -6.86 9.46 10.31
C ILE A 133 -6.52 10.78 9.63
N SER A 134 -5.37 11.37 9.97
CA SER A 134 -4.83 12.58 9.34
C SER A 134 -3.54 12.22 8.60
N VAL A 135 -3.37 12.75 7.39
CA VAL A 135 -2.16 12.52 6.60
C VAL A 135 -1.06 13.48 7.04
N THR A 136 0.10 12.94 7.41
CA THR A 136 1.28 13.74 7.77
C THR A 136 2.21 13.93 6.58
N ARG A 137 2.43 12.86 5.79
CA ARG A 137 3.22 12.89 4.56
C ARG A 137 2.60 11.99 3.50
N SER A 138 2.82 12.35 2.24
CA SER A 138 2.44 11.50 1.11
C SER A 138 3.46 11.57 -0.02
N SER A 139 3.65 10.46 -0.70
CA SER A 139 4.52 10.35 -1.87
C SER A 139 4.03 9.25 -2.83
N LEU A 140 4.57 9.23 -4.03
CA LEU A 140 4.41 8.14 -4.98
C LEU A 140 5.61 7.20 -4.93
N ALA A 141 5.36 5.90 -4.79
CA ALA A 141 6.36 4.87 -4.95
C ALA A 141 6.02 4.00 -6.16
N PHE A 142 6.97 3.86 -7.06
CA PHE A 142 6.89 2.93 -8.17
C PHE A 142 7.57 1.63 -7.75
N LEU A 143 6.75 0.61 -7.48
CA LEU A 143 7.23 -0.71 -7.04
C LEU A 143 7.46 -1.60 -8.27
N PRO A 144 8.57 -2.35 -8.31
CA PRO A 144 8.85 -3.30 -9.38
C PRO A 144 8.00 -4.56 -9.20
N PHE A 145 7.38 -4.97 -10.30
CA PHE A 145 6.71 -6.26 -10.45
C PHE A 145 7.29 -7.00 -11.64
N GLU A 146 7.68 -8.25 -11.44
CA GLU A 146 8.02 -9.17 -12.52
C GLU A 146 6.74 -9.57 -13.26
N ASN A 147 6.78 -9.52 -14.59
CA ASN A 147 5.67 -9.94 -15.43
C ASN A 147 5.81 -11.40 -15.85
N THR A 148 5.03 -12.30 -15.24
CA THR A 148 5.04 -13.74 -15.58
C THR A 148 4.05 -14.09 -16.71
N GLY A 149 3.55 -13.07 -17.42
CA GLY A 149 2.53 -13.19 -18.45
C GLY A 149 1.11 -13.07 -17.90
N HIS A 150 0.72 -13.97 -16.99
CA HIS A 150 -0.62 -13.97 -16.38
C HIS A 150 -0.72 -13.06 -15.15
N ASP A 151 0.36 -13.00 -14.36
CA ASP A 151 0.43 -12.23 -13.14
C ASP A 151 1.62 -11.25 -13.15
N LEU A 152 1.44 -10.15 -12.43
CA LEU A 152 2.50 -9.26 -12.00
C LEU A 152 2.84 -9.63 -10.57
N VAL A 153 4.08 -10.05 -10.31
CA VAL A 153 4.55 -10.51 -8.99
C VAL A 153 5.54 -9.50 -8.43
N GLN A 154 5.31 -9.00 -7.22
CA GLN A 154 6.16 -7.99 -6.60
C GLN A 154 7.47 -8.62 -6.13
N GLU A 155 8.61 -8.02 -6.51
CA GLU A 155 9.94 -8.63 -6.34
C GLU A 155 10.42 -8.79 -4.88
N HIS A 156 9.84 -8.08 -3.91
CA HIS A 156 10.29 -8.04 -2.53
C HIS A 156 9.27 -8.61 -1.53
N SER A 157 8.12 -9.07 -2.00
CA SER A 157 7.02 -9.53 -1.15
C SER A 157 6.16 -10.56 -1.88
N ALA A 158 5.24 -11.23 -1.17
CA ALA A 158 4.36 -12.23 -1.78
C ALA A 158 3.16 -11.60 -2.53
N LEU A 159 3.25 -10.31 -2.85
CA LEU A 159 2.17 -9.55 -3.48
C LEU A 159 2.11 -9.90 -4.98
N SER A 160 0.94 -10.29 -5.48
CA SER A 160 0.71 -10.46 -6.90
C SER A 160 -0.64 -9.91 -7.35
N VAL A 161 -0.74 -9.56 -8.62
CA VAL A 161 -1.98 -9.11 -9.27
C VAL A 161 -2.02 -9.56 -10.72
N ALA A 162 -3.17 -10.05 -11.17
CA ALA A 162 -3.34 -10.45 -12.57
C ALA A 162 -3.02 -9.30 -13.53
N THR A 163 -2.21 -9.58 -14.56
CA THR A 163 -1.79 -8.61 -15.57
C THR A 163 -3.00 -7.96 -16.25
N SER A 164 -4.03 -8.75 -16.52
CA SER A 164 -5.29 -8.27 -17.11
C SER A 164 -5.95 -7.19 -16.26
N VAL A 165 -5.94 -7.32 -14.93
CA VAL A 165 -6.59 -6.38 -14.01
C VAL A 165 -5.94 -5.00 -14.07
N VAL A 166 -4.61 -4.95 -14.12
CA VAL A 166 -3.87 -3.70 -14.27
C VAL A 166 -4.09 -3.09 -15.65
N GLN A 167 -4.05 -3.88 -16.71
CA GLN A 167 -4.24 -3.39 -18.08
C GLN A 167 -5.61 -2.71 -18.27
N HIS A 168 -6.68 -3.23 -17.67
CA HIS A 168 -7.99 -2.59 -17.69
C HIS A 168 -7.96 -1.23 -16.97
N GLY A 169 -7.27 -1.14 -15.83
CA GLY A 169 -7.10 0.10 -15.07
C GLY A 169 -6.30 1.21 -15.79
N ARG A 170 -5.54 0.86 -16.85
CA ARG A 170 -4.83 1.84 -17.71
C ARG A 170 -5.73 2.58 -18.68
N LYS A 171 -6.93 2.04 -18.97
CA LYS A 171 -7.85 2.52 -20.02
C LYS A 171 -9.02 3.34 -19.46
N LEU A 172 -9.07 3.56 -18.15
CA LEU A 172 -10.11 4.29 -17.41
C LEU A 172 -9.59 5.66 -16.97
#